data_AF-A0A356QPI9-F1
#
_entry.id   AF-A0A356QPI9-F1
#
_cell.length_a   1.000
_cell.length_b   1.000
_cell.length_c   1.000
_cell.angle_alpha   90.00
_cell.angle_beta   90.00
_cell.angle_gamma   90.00
#
_symmetry.space_group_name_H-M   'P 1'
#
loop_
_entity.id
_entity.type
_entity.pdbx_description
1 polymer ?
#
loop_
_entity_poly.entity_id
_entity_poly.type
_entity_poly.pdbx_seq_one_letter_code
_entity_poly.pdbx_strand_id
1 'polypeptide(L)'
;MPTTLELAGAQQPKHVFFKSLLSRLGQTKSDASSRPYESIYGSYLTLQRSITHDGWKLIIYPDAKVLRLYHLQHDPHETIDLAGQPDHAEQMTQLFDRFVALQRELKDPIDVTHLRPSK
;
A
#
# COMPACT_ATOMS: atom_id res chain seq x y z
N MET A 1 -3.43 -15.88 11.05
CA MET A 1 -2.19 -15.61 10.31
C MET A 1 -1.98 -16.72 9.29
N PRO A 2 -2.00 -16.43 7.99
CA PRO A 2 -1.98 -17.46 6.92
C PRO A 2 -0.70 -18.31 6.93
N THR A 3 0.47 -17.74 7.22
CA THR A 3 1.73 -18.50 7.33
C THR A 3 1.64 -19.57 8.42
N THR A 4 1.12 -19.22 9.60
CA THR A 4 0.95 -20.18 10.71
C THR A 4 -0.12 -21.23 10.39
N LEU A 5 -1.19 -20.85 9.70
CA LEU A 5 -2.22 -21.79 9.26
C LEU A 5 -1.63 -22.82 8.29
N GLU A 6 -0.85 -22.38 7.31
CA GLU A 6 -0.18 -23.29 6.37
C GLU A 6 0.83 -24.21 7.09
N LEU A 7 1.64 -23.67 8.01
CA LEU A 7 2.57 -24.48 8.83
C LEU A 7 1.84 -25.55 9.65
N ALA A 8 0.65 -25.24 10.15
CA ALA A 8 -0.17 -26.16 10.92
C ALA A 8 -0.98 -27.14 10.04
N GLY A 9 -0.87 -27.06 8.71
CA GLY A 9 -1.69 -27.85 7.78
C GLY A 9 -3.17 -27.47 7.77
N ALA A 10 -3.52 -26.31 8.34
CA ALA A 10 -4.89 -25.82 8.42
C ALA A 10 -5.29 -25.06 7.14
N GLN A 11 -6.55 -25.17 6.73
CA GLN A 11 -7.07 -24.43 5.58
C GLN A 11 -7.18 -22.93 5.89
N GLN A 12 -6.64 -22.08 5.01
CA GLN A 12 -6.78 -20.63 5.11
C GLN A 12 -8.23 -20.20 4.83
N PRO A 13 -8.89 -19.47 5.75
CA PRO A 13 -10.21 -18.89 5.50
C PRO A 13 -10.19 -17.87 4.37
N LYS A 14 -11.27 -17.80 3.57
CA LYS A 14 -11.38 -16.87 2.42
C LYS A 14 -11.25 -15.38 2.78
N HIS A 15 -11.57 -15.00 4.01
CA HIS A 15 -11.48 -13.62 4.48
C HIS A 15 -10.05 -13.19 4.88
N VAL A 16 -9.11 -14.14 4.97
CA VAL A 16 -7.71 -13.81 5.25
C VAL A 16 -7.05 -13.33 3.97
N PHE A 17 -6.84 -12.02 3.89
CA PHE A 17 -6.25 -11.36 2.73
C PHE A 17 -4.74 -11.57 2.61
N PHE A 18 -4.05 -11.74 3.74
CA PHE A 18 -2.60 -11.93 3.71
C PHE A 18 -2.24 -13.28 3.03
N LYS A 19 -1.18 -13.28 2.24
CA LYS A 19 -0.57 -14.45 1.61
C LYS A 19 0.54 -15.00 2.50
N SER A 20 0.63 -16.31 2.60
CA SER A 20 1.69 -16.96 3.35
C SER A 20 3.10 -16.58 2.85
N LEU A 21 4.06 -16.60 3.76
CA LEU A 21 5.48 -16.32 3.48
C LEU A 21 6.31 -17.59 3.24
N LEU A 22 5.75 -18.80 3.40
CA LEU A 22 6.53 -20.05 3.36
C LEU A 22 7.28 -20.25 2.03
N SER A 23 6.69 -19.84 0.91
CA SER A 23 7.36 -19.88 -0.41
C SER A 23 8.64 -19.04 -0.43
N ARG A 24 8.62 -17.86 0.20
CA ARG A 24 9.77 -16.95 0.27
C ARG A 24 10.84 -17.42 1.27
N LEU A 25 10.45 -18.27 2.22
CA LEU A 25 11.38 -18.91 3.16
C LEU A 25 11.99 -20.20 2.59
N GLY A 26 11.72 -20.53 1.32
CA GLY A 26 12.20 -21.77 0.68
C GLY A 26 11.54 -23.03 1.24
N GLN A 27 10.44 -22.91 1.97
CA GLN A 27 9.75 -24.04 2.60
C GLN A 27 8.74 -24.71 1.66
N THR A 28 8.48 -24.11 0.48
CA THR A 28 7.59 -24.69 -0.55
C THR A 28 8.19 -24.49 -1.95
N LYS A 29 7.78 -25.33 -2.92
CA LYS A 29 8.30 -25.33 -4.31
C LYS A 29 7.76 -24.19 -5.19
N SER A 30 6.90 -23.33 -4.65
CA SER A 30 6.30 -22.23 -5.40
C SER A 30 7.31 -21.11 -5.69
N ASP A 31 7.03 -20.36 -6.75
CA ASP A 31 7.92 -19.36 -7.34
C ASP A 31 8.26 -18.22 -6.35
N ALA A 32 9.40 -18.36 -5.67
CA ALA A 32 9.92 -17.43 -4.68
C ALA A 32 10.25 -16.03 -5.27
N SER A 33 10.24 -15.91 -6.60
CA SER A 33 10.58 -14.69 -7.34
C SER A 33 9.39 -13.72 -7.52
N SER A 34 8.15 -14.17 -7.32
CA SER A 34 6.97 -13.33 -7.56
C SER A 34 6.69 -12.35 -6.41
N ARG A 35 6.40 -11.08 -6.73
CA ARG A 35 5.90 -10.11 -5.74
C ARG A 35 4.48 -10.53 -5.33
N PRO A 36 4.22 -10.88 -4.05
CA PRO A 36 2.91 -11.38 -3.64
C PRO A 36 1.83 -10.28 -3.69
N TYR A 37 2.25 -9.02 -3.62
CA TYR A 37 1.38 -7.86 -3.77
C TYR A 37 2.03 -6.86 -4.71
N GLU A 38 1.20 -6.23 -5.54
CA GLU A 38 1.61 -5.15 -6.42
C GLU A 38 1.75 -3.82 -5.64
N SER A 39 0.92 -3.63 -4.62
CA SER A 39 0.91 -2.44 -3.76
C SER A 39 0.72 -2.85 -2.30
N ILE A 40 1.27 -2.07 -1.39
CA ILE A 40 1.08 -2.23 0.05
C ILE A 40 0.18 -1.11 0.55
N TYR A 41 -0.95 -1.48 1.17
CA TYR A 41 -1.90 -0.56 1.78
C TYR A 41 -1.55 -0.33 3.25
N GLY A 42 -1.56 0.93 3.68
CA GLY A 42 -1.39 1.32 5.08
C GLY A 42 -2.61 2.06 5.61
N SER A 43 -3.00 1.74 6.83
CA SER A 43 -4.02 2.50 7.57
C SER A 43 -3.55 2.71 9.01
N TYR A 44 -3.78 3.90 9.53
CA TYR A 44 -3.60 4.21 10.94
C TYR A 44 -4.83 4.97 11.43
N LEU A 45 -5.66 4.27 12.21
CA LEU A 45 -6.94 4.74 12.73
C LEU A 45 -7.80 5.34 11.61
N THR A 46 -8.43 6.48 11.85
CA THR A 46 -9.11 7.31 10.83
C THR A 46 -8.21 8.44 10.32
N LEU A 47 -7.02 8.61 10.90
CA LEU A 47 -6.17 9.80 10.74
C LEU A 47 -5.23 9.75 9.54
N GLN A 48 -4.84 8.55 9.10
CA GLN A 48 -3.86 8.39 8.04
C GLN A 48 -4.14 7.18 7.16
N ARG A 49 -3.91 7.35 5.87
CA ARG A 49 -3.87 6.31 4.85
C ARG A 49 -2.57 6.37 4.07
N SER A 50 -2.12 5.25 3.54
CA SER A 50 -0.98 5.25 2.63
C SER A 50 -1.05 4.14 1.62
N ILE A 51 -0.37 4.36 0.49
CA ILE A 51 -0.05 3.33 -0.48
C ILE A 51 1.44 3.37 -0.77
N THR A 52 2.08 2.19 -0.77
CA THR A 52 3.41 2.01 -1.34
C THR A 52 3.28 1.17 -2.60
N HIS A 53 3.74 1.70 -3.72
CA HIS A 53 3.70 1.02 -5.01
C HIS A 53 4.92 1.41 -5.83
N ASP A 54 5.60 0.39 -6.35
CA ASP A 54 6.77 0.50 -7.22
C ASP A 54 7.85 1.50 -6.76
N GLY A 55 8.23 1.43 -5.48
CA GLY A 55 9.26 2.29 -4.93
C GLY A 55 8.81 3.70 -4.55
N TRP A 56 7.54 4.03 -4.76
CA TRP A 56 6.93 5.28 -4.31
C TRP A 56 5.97 5.05 -3.16
N LYS A 57 5.83 6.08 -2.30
CA LYS A 57 4.89 6.09 -1.20
C LYS A 57 4.10 7.38 -1.18
N LEU A 58 2.78 7.26 -1.15
CA LEU A 58 1.86 8.35 -0.91
C LEU A 58 1.26 8.18 0.49
N ILE A 59 1.28 9.24 1.29
CA ILE A 59 0.60 9.31 2.58
C ILE A 59 -0.50 10.37 2.47
N ILE A 60 -1.68 10.02 2.96
CA ILE A 60 -2.89 10.84 2.94
C ILE A 60 -3.30 11.07 4.40
N TYR A 61 -3.37 12.34 4.80
CA TYR A 61 -3.92 12.77 6.08
C TYR A 61 -5.27 13.45 5.83
N PRO A 62 -6.40 12.72 5.97
CA PRO A 62 -7.72 13.22 5.57
C PRO A 62 -8.12 14.50 6.32
N ASP A 63 -8.04 14.46 7.66
CA ASP A 63 -8.48 15.57 8.51
C ASP A 63 -7.58 16.82 8.36
N ALA A 64 -6.27 16.61 8.22
CA ALA A 64 -5.31 17.69 8.02
C ALA A 64 -5.31 18.23 6.58
N LYS A 65 -5.95 17.51 5.64
CA LYS A 65 -5.96 17.82 4.20
C LYS A 65 -4.55 17.90 3.60
N VAL A 66 -3.67 17.01 4.04
CA VAL A 66 -2.27 16.96 3.59
C VAL A 66 -1.99 15.66 2.86
N LEU A 67 -1.32 15.78 1.71
CA LEU A 67 -0.69 14.68 1.00
C LEU A 67 0.83 14.78 1.15
N ARG A 68 1.50 13.65 1.27
CA ARG A 68 2.97 13.56 1.23
C ARG A 68 3.41 12.50 0.24
N LEU A 69 4.43 12.79 -0.54
CA LEU A 69 4.94 11.89 -1.58
C LEU A 69 6.43 11.65 -1.37
N TYR A 70 6.84 10.38 -1.38
CA TYR A 70 8.22 9.98 -1.19
C TYR A 70 8.65 8.97 -2.25
N HIS A 71 9.87 9.13 -2.78
CA HIS A 71 10.50 8.16 -3.66
C HIS A 71 11.44 7.25 -2.84
N LEU A 72 10.94 6.16 -2.28
CA LEU A 72 11.65 5.28 -1.34
C LEU A 72 12.95 4.66 -1.90
N GLN A 73 13.06 4.44 -3.21
CA GLN A 73 14.32 3.94 -3.78
C GLN A 73 15.47 4.97 -3.71
N HIS A 74 15.14 6.27 -3.82
CA HIS A 74 16.12 7.37 -3.78
C HIS A 74 16.20 8.02 -2.38
N ASP A 75 15.12 7.97 -1.61
CA ASP A 75 14.98 8.51 -0.25
C ASP A 75 14.34 7.44 0.67
N PRO A 76 15.11 6.41 1.07
CA PRO A 76 14.60 5.30 1.89
C PRO A 76 14.17 5.71 3.30
N HIS A 77 14.49 6.94 3.72
CA HIS A 77 14.18 7.48 5.03
C HIS A 77 13.04 8.51 5.02
N GLU A 78 12.39 8.74 3.87
CA GLU A 78 11.23 9.62 3.73
C GLU A 78 11.51 11.05 4.24
N THR A 79 12.71 11.56 3.93
CA THR A 79 13.19 12.87 4.39
C THR A 79 12.82 14.02 3.46
N ILE A 80 12.56 13.74 2.18
CA ILE A 80 12.25 14.74 1.16
C ILE A 80 10.82 14.55 0.68
N ASP A 81 9.91 15.45 1.10
CA ASP A 81 8.54 15.44 0.61
C ASP A 81 8.44 16.09 -0.77
N LEU A 82 7.91 15.32 -1.71
CA LEU A 82 7.79 15.66 -3.13
C LEU A 82 6.37 16.13 -3.52
N ALA A 83 5.40 16.10 -2.60
CA ALA A 83 3.99 16.36 -2.93
C ALA A 83 3.73 17.78 -3.47
N GLY A 84 4.55 18.76 -3.06
CA GLY A 84 4.45 20.14 -3.52
C GLY A 84 5.15 20.44 -4.85
N GLN A 85 5.82 19.45 -5.45
CA GLN A 85 6.62 19.66 -6.67
C GLN A 85 5.77 19.36 -7.92
N PRO A 86 5.62 20.31 -8.86
CA PRO A 86 4.81 20.12 -10.06
C PRO A 86 5.21 18.91 -10.89
N ASP A 87 6.51 18.60 -10.95
CA ASP A 87 7.08 17.47 -11.70
C ASP A 87 6.58 16.10 -11.21
N HIS A 88 5.98 16.04 -10.02
CA HIS A 88 5.47 14.81 -9.41
C HIS A 88 3.93 14.77 -9.32
N ALA A 89 3.21 15.72 -9.91
CA ALA A 89 1.75 15.78 -9.89
C ALA A 89 1.09 14.54 -10.51
N GLU A 90 1.64 14.05 -11.62
CA GLU A 90 1.16 12.83 -12.28
C GLU A 90 1.35 11.60 -11.38
N GLN A 91 2.55 11.42 -10.82
CA GLN A 91 2.86 10.31 -9.91
C GLN A 91 1.93 10.30 -8.69
N MET A 92 1.67 11.47 -8.12
CA MET A 92 0.75 11.63 -6.99
C MET A 92 -0.68 11.22 -7.37
N THR A 93 -1.15 11.64 -8.55
CA THR A 93 -2.49 11.28 -9.07
C THR A 93 -2.61 9.78 -9.32
N GLN A 94 -1.61 9.16 -9.94
CA GLN A 94 -1.60 7.72 -10.23
C GLN A 94 -1.63 6.89 -8.94
N LEU A 95 -0.82 7.25 -7.94
CA LEU A 95 -0.83 6.58 -6.63
C LEU A 95 -2.16 6.78 -5.91
N PHE A 96 -2.74 7.98 -5.97
CA PHE A 96 -4.02 8.27 -5.35
C PHE A 96 -5.15 7.43 -5.98
N ASP A 97 -5.23 7.35 -7.30
CA ASP A 97 -6.25 6.57 -8.00
C ASP A 97 -6.11 5.06 -7.68
N ARG A 98 -4.87 4.57 -7.62
CA ARG A 98 -4.57 3.19 -7.21
C ARG A 98 -4.94 2.93 -5.75
N PHE A 99 -4.67 3.89 -4.86
CA PHE A 99 -5.10 3.85 -3.47
C PHE A 99 -6.62 3.71 -3.37
N VAL A 100 -7.38 4.55 -4.07
CA VAL A 100 -8.85 4.53 -4.04
C VAL A 100 -9.41 3.20 -4.56
N ALA A 101 -8.79 2.61 -5.58
CA ALA A 101 -9.17 1.28 -6.06
C ALA A 101 -8.99 0.21 -4.97
N LEU A 102 -7.82 0.18 -4.32
CA LEU A 102 -7.52 -0.78 -3.26
C LEU A 102 -8.35 -0.54 -1.99
N GLN A 103 -8.63 0.72 -1.67
CA GLN A 103 -9.50 1.13 -0.57
C GLN A 103 -10.91 0.52 -0.71
N ARG A 104 -11.47 0.55 -1.92
CA ARG A 104 -12.78 -0.06 -2.23
C ARG A 104 -12.75 -1.57 -2.09
N GLU A 105 -11.69 -2.22 -2.57
CA GLU A 105 -11.50 -3.67 -2.44
C GLU A 105 -11.46 -4.09 -0.96
N LEU A 106 -10.72 -3.33 -0.15
CA LEU A 106 -10.56 -3.56 1.29
C LEU A 106 -11.75 -3.07 2.13
N LYS A 107 -12.76 -2.44 1.49
CA LYS A 107 -13.96 -1.89 2.13
C LYS A 107 -13.63 -0.93 3.28
N ASP A 108 -12.57 -0.15 3.13
CA ASP A 108 -12.19 0.87 4.11
C ASP A 108 -13.13 2.08 4.00
N PRO A 109 -13.80 2.49 5.09
CA PRO A 109 -14.88 3.46 5.03
C PRO A 109 -14.44 4.93 4.98
N ILE A 110 -13.14 5.22 5.13
CA ILE A 110 -12.66 6.60 5.23
C ILE A 110 -12.68 7.29 3.88
N ASP A 111 -13.52 8.31 3.70
CA ASP A 111 -13.51 9.08 2.47
C ASP A 111 -12.29 9.99 2.38
N VAL A 112 -11.47 9.77 1.36
CA VAL A 112 -10.31 10.60 1.03
C VAL A 112 -10.49 11.36 -0.28
N THR A 113 -11.56 11.09 -1.04
CA THR A 113 -11.69 11.49 -2.45
C THR A 113 -11.66 13.00 -2.67
N HIS A 114 -12.05 13.78 -1.66
CA HIS A 114 -11.96 15.23 -1.65
C HIS A 114 -10.52 15.78 -1.67
N LEU A 115 -9.50 14.94 -1.42
CA LEU A 115 -8.08 15.29 -1.49
C LEU A 115 -7.41 14.86 -2.80
N ARG A 116 -8.17 14.37 -3.79
CA ARG A 116 -7.58 13.94 -5.05
C ARG A 116 -6.80 15.09 -5.71
N PRO A 117 -5.52 14.91 -6.07
CA PRO A 117 -4.75 15.93 -6.78
C PRO A 117 -5.41 16.37 -8.09
N SER A 118 -5.26 17.66 -8.41
CA SER A 118 -5.58 18.19 -9.73
C SER A 118 -4.60 17.63 -10.77
N LYS A 119 -5.08 17.43 -12.00
CA LYS A 119 -4.21 17.21 -13.16
C LYS A 119 -3.46 18.48 -13.53
#